data_AF-A0A550D161-F1
#
_entry.id   AF-A0A550D161-F1
#
_cell.length_a   1.000
_cell.length_b   1.000
_cell.length_c   1.000
_cell.angle_alpha   90.00
_cell.angle_beta   90.00
_cell.angle_gamma   90.00
#
_symmetry.space_group_name_H-M   'P 1'
#
loop_
_entity.id
_entity.type
_entity.pdbx_description
1 polymer ?
#
loop_
_entity_poly.entity_id
_entity_poly.type
_entity_poly.pdbx_seq_one_letter_code
_entity_poly.pdbx_strand_id
1 'polypeptide(L)'
;GLLPALNVISFSLPSLNTLRSNLIKPNEGLKKILNSLHNLTFPGSKRVSLSEASKTAWIKYYKQDENFLNSSVSYYDGGLALGFYTDLKLIERGKRIDEVFISLRDKGKYTFEDLDRILTNLGFDELYLAYRPAYEIFKALRDYIHLEVFDKDKPYYGIILDGNKVRFVEDDSPADFAGLMPDDQIISIDNTAKPLEVRESVILHVLREGRLKEITLRAGKSP
;
A
#
# COMPACT_ATOMS: atom_id res chain seq x y z
N GLY A 1 18.13 1.52 -17.59
CA GLY A 1 16.69 1.48 -17.33
C GLY A 1 16.34 2.59 -16.36
N LEU A 2 15.80 3.70 -16.85
CA LEU A 2 15.69 5.00 -16.16
C LEU A 2 14.32 5.29 -15.55
N LEU A 3 13.30 4.52 -15.91
CA LEU A 3 11.90 4.76 -15.53
C LEU A 3 11.49 4.40 -14.08
N PRO A 4 12.12 3.45 -13.35
CA PRO A 4 11.51 2.93 -12.14
C PRO A 4 11.35 3.93 -10.98
N ALA A 5 12.41 4.66 -10.65
CA ALA A 5 12.46 5.50 -9.45
C ALA A 5 11.89 6.91 -9.66
N LEU A 6 11.91 7.41 -10.89
CA LEU A 6 11.30 8.70 -11.22
C LEU A 6 9.78 8.64 -11.24
N ASN A 7 9.23 7.53 -11.71
CA ASN A 7 7.82 7.21 -11.52
C ASN A 7 7.45 6.91 -10.06
N VAL A 8 8.39 6.93 -9.12
CA VAL A 8 8.07 6.72 -7.70
C VAL A 8 7.83 8.08 -7.06
N ILE A 9 8.79 9.01 -7.11
CA ILE A 9 8.64 10.28 -6.39
C ILE A 9 7.76 11.30 -7.16
N SER A 10 7.75 11.27 -8.49
CA SER A 10 6.99 12.25 -9.30
C SER A 10 5.48 12.23 -9.09
N PHE A 11 4.91 11.09 -8.69
CA PHE A 11 3.47 10.98 -8.45
C PHE A 11 3.03 11.46 -7.06
N SER A 12 3.97 11.81 -6.18
CA SER A 12 3.63 12.49 -4.94
C SER A 12 3.22 13.95 -5.18
N LEU A 13 3.78 14.61 -6.21
CA LEU A 13 3.61 16.05 -6.45
C LEU A 13 2.16 16.49 -6.62
N PRO A 14 1.33 15.85 -7.48
CA PRO A 14 -0.04 16.30 -7.68
C PRO A 14 -0.85 16.26 -6.38
N SER A 15 -0.66 15.21 -5.58
CA SER A 15 -1.36 15.04 -4.30
C SER A 15 -0.90 16.06 -3.25
N LEU A 16 0.40 16.33 -3.16
CA LEU A 16 0.95 17.33 -2.23
C LEU A 16 0.61 18.76 -2.67
N ASN A 17 0.61 19.04 -3.97
CA ASN A 17 0.29 20.37 -4.51
C ASN A 17 -1.19 20.69 -4.36
N THR A 18 -2.09 19.74 -4.62
CA THR A 18 -3.53 19.95 -4.41
C THR A 18 -3.88 20.22 -2.95
N LEU A 19 -3.20 19.57 -2.01
CA LEU A 19 -3.27 19.86 -0.58
C LEU A 19 -2.86 21.30 -0.26
N ARG A 20 -1.74 21.76 -0.81
CA ARG A 20 -1.17 23.08 -0.52
C ARG A 20 -1.89 24.22 -1.22
N SER A 21 -2.42 23.98 -2.41
CA SER A 21 -3.13 24.99 -3.20
C SER A 21 -4.60 25.16 -2.77
N ASN A 22 -5.02 24.55 -1.66
CA ASN A 22 -6.40 24.54 -1.16
C ASN A 22 -7.44 24.06 -2.20
N LEU A 23 -7.02 23.25 -3.19
CA LEU A 23 -7.94 22.68 -4.19
C LEU A 23 -8.73 21.50 -3.60
N ILE A 24 -8.18 20.86 -2.57
CA ILE A 24 -8.86 19.84 -1.77
C ILE A 24 -8.80 20.23 -0.30
N LYS A 25 -9.77 19.74 0.48
CA LYS A 25 -9.75 19.95 1.93
C LYS A 25 -8.56 19.19 2.54
N PRO A 26 -7.88 19.72 3.58
CA PRO A 26 -6.75 19.03 4.22
C PRO A 26 -7.05 17.57 4.60
N ASN A 27 -8.23 17.31 5.16
CA ASN A 27 -8.67 15.96 5.54
C ASN A 27 -8.76 15.01 4.35
N GLU A 28 -9.16 15.49 3.17
CA GLU A 28 -9.27 14.66 1.97
C GLU A 28 -7.89 14.26 1.44
N GLY A 29 -6.93 15.18 1.43
CA GLY A 29 -5.57 14.85 1.01
C GLY A 29 -4.82 14.00 2.03
N LEU A 30 -5.01 14.23 3.32
CA LEU A 30 -4.50 13.34 4.38
C LEU A 30 -5.07 11.93 4.22
N LYS A 31 -6.38 11.80 3.92
CA LYS A 31 -7.00 10.50 3.65
C LYS A 31 -6.35 9.77 2.46
N LYS A 32 -5.96 10.49 1.40
CA LYS A 32 -5.22 9.89 0.27
C LYS A 32 -3.86 9.34 0.70
N ILE A 33 -3.11 10.10 1.51
CA ILE A 33 -1.81 9.66 2.03
C ILE A 33 -2.00 8.43 2.93
N LEU A 34 -2.96 8.47 3.86
CA LEU A 34 -3.26 7.34 4.75
C LEU A 34 -3.67 6.09 3.99
N ASN A 35 -4.46 6.21 2.92
CA ASN A 35 -4.82 5.07 2.06
C ASN A 35 -3.58 4.47 1.36
N SER A 36 -2.67 5.32 0.87
CA SER A 36 -1.41 4.87 0.29
C SER A 36 -0.56 4.12 1.31
N LEU A 37 -0.49 4.61 2.56
CA LEU A 37 0.21 3.95 3.66
C LEU A 37 -0.44 2.63 4.08
N HIS A 38 -1.77 2.58 4.12
CA HIS A 38 -2.51 1.34 4.37
C HIS A 38 -2.18 0.27 3.31
N ASN A 39 -2.07 0.63 2.03
CA ASN A 39 -1.68 -0.33 1.00
C ASN A 39 -0.25 -0.88 1.19
N LEU A 40 0.61 -0.14 1.90
CA LEU A 40 1.94 -0.61 2.27
C LEU A 40 1.94 -1.56 3.47
N THR A 41 0.82 -1.88 4.12
CA THR A 41 0.81 -2.85 5.23
C THR A 41 0.59 -4.30 4.79
N PHE A 42 0.08 -4.52 3.57
CA PHE A 42 -0.16 -5.85 3.01
C PHE A 42 1.13 -6.65 2.75
N PRO A 43 1.08 -8.00 2.68
CA PRO A 43 2.27 -8.84 2.54
C PRO A 43 3.16 -8.51 1.34
N GLY A 44 2.59 -8.09 0.22
CA GLY A 44 3.34 -7.78 -1.00
C GLY A 44 4.36 -6.64 -0.83
N SER A 45 4.06 -5.64 0.00
CA SER A 45 4.99 -4.54 0.30
C SER A 45 6.20 -5.00 1.12
N LYS A 46 6.07 -6.10 1.88
CA LYS A 46 7.16 -6.71 2.66
C LYS A 46 8.11 -7.53 1.78
N ARG A 47 7.69 -7.83 0.55
CA ARG A 47 8.40 -8.71 -0.40
C ARG A 47 8.98 -7.96 -1.59
N VAL A 48 8.37 -6.83 -1.99
CA VAL A 48 8.70 -6.12 -3.23
C VAL A 48 9.06 -4.67 -2.96
N SER A 49 10.15 -4.20 -3.57
CA SER A 49 10.54 -2.78 -3.55
C SER A 49 9.81 -1.94 -4.59
N LEU A 50 9.81 -0.61 -4.43
CA LEU A 50 9.20 0.28 -5.42
C LEU A 50 9.94 0.26 -6.76
N SER A 51 11.26 0.09 -6.72
CA SER A 51 12.09 -0.09 -7.90
C SER A 51 11.68 -1.35 -8.69
N GLU A 52 11.45 -2.47 -8.01
CA GLU A 52 10.98 -3.70 -8.64
C GLU A 52 9.54 -3.58 -9.15
N ALA A 53 8.64 -3.01 -8.34
CA ALA A 53 7.24 -2.79 -8.71
C ALA A 53 7.12 -1.92 -9.97
N SER A 54 7.95 -0.89 -10.10
CA SER A 54 7.94 -0.03 -11.28
C SER A 54 8.59 -0.70 -12.50
N LYS A 55 9.65 -1.51 -12.32
CA LYS A 55 10.22 -2.34 -13.40
C LYS A 55 9.24 -3.39 -13.94
N THR A 56 8.33 -3.88 -13.10
CA THR A 56 7.39 -4.95 -13.45
C THR A 56 5.96 -4.45 -13.64
N ALA A 57 5.79 -3.13 -13.75
CA ALA A 57 4.49 -2.46 -13.78
C ALA A 57 3.54 -3.02 -14.86
N TRP A 58 4.04 -3.29 -16.06
CA TRP A 58 3.21 -3.81 -17.16
C TRP A 58 2.72 -5.24 -16.94
N ILE A 59 3.42 -6.03 -16.11
CA ILE A 59 3.06 -7.41 -15.79
C ILE A 59 2.12 -7.44 -14.60
N LYS A 60 2.52 -6.81 -13.49
CA LYS A 60 1.87 -6.97 -12.19
C LYS A 60 0.90 -5.83 -11.86
N TYR A 61 1.24 -4.58 -12.21
CA TYR A 61 0.45 -3.43 -11.79
C TYR A 61 -0.70 -3.10 -12.74
N TYR A 62 -0.51 -3.19 -14.06
CA TYR A 62 -1.58 -2.90 -15.02
C TYR A 62 -2.52 -4.09 -15.30
N LYS A 63 -2.19 -5.26 -14.77
CA LYS A 63 -3.01 -6.48 -14.83
C LYS A 63 -3.07 -7.11 -13.44
N GLN A 64 -3.63 -6.37 -12.48
CA GLN A 64 -3.78 -6.86 -11.11
C GLN A 64 -4.78 -8.00 -11.09
N ASP A 65 -4.38 -9.09 -10.45
CA ASP A 65 -5.25 -10.18 -10.06
C ASP A 65 -5.60 -10.06 -8.56
N GLU A 66 -6.40 -11.01 -8.09
CA GLU A 66 -6.83 -11.12 -6.70
C GLU A 66 -5.66 -11.32 -5.74
N ASN A 67 -4.47 -11.72 -6.22
CA ASN A 67 -3.28 -11.96 -5.40
C ASN A 67 -2.28 -10.78 -5.44
N PHE A 68 -2.62 -9.66 -6.07
CA PHE A 68 -1.71 -8.52 -6.23
C PHE A 68 -1.19 -7.99 -4.89
N LEU A 69 -2.06 -7.84 -3.88
CA LEU A 69 -1.69 -7.30 -2.56
C LEU A 69 -0.78 -8.25 -1.75
N ASN A 70 -0.77 -9.55 -2.07
CA ASN A 70 0.16 -10.50 -1.47
C ASN A 70 1.51 -10.51 -2.20
N SER A 71 1.52 -10.31 -3.51
CA SER A 71 2.71 -10.59 -4.35
C SER A 71 3.43 -9.35 -4.89
N SER A 72 2.88 -8.16 -4.66
CA SER A 72 3.38 -6.90 -5.20
C SER A 72 2.86 -5.70 -4.41
N VAL A 73 3.25 -4.50 -4.86
CA VAL A 73 2.80 -3.23 -4.33
C VAL A 73 2.60 -2.23 -5.46
N SER A 74 1.73 -1.25 -5.27
CA SER A 74 1.59 -0.11 -6.17
C SER A 74 2.80 0.81 -6.03
N TYR A 75 3.55 1.02 -7.12
CA TYR A 75 4.64 2.00 -7.12
C TYR A 75 4.13 3.45 -7.03
N TYR A 76 2.84 3.69 -7.33
CA TYR A 76 2.18 4.97 -7.10
C TYR A 76 1.90 5.21 -5.62
N ASP A 77 1.36 4.21 -4.90
CA ASP A 77 1.07 4.34 -3.48
C ASP A 77 2.37 4.48 -2.69
N GLY A 78 3.34 3.61 -2.94
CA GLY A 78 4.65 3.72 -2.30
C GLY A 78 5.40 5.00 -2.70
N GLY A 79 5.21 5.46 -3.93
CA GLY A 79 5.77 6.71 -4.42
C GLY A 79 5.20 7.96 -3.75
N LEU A 80 3.88 7.99 -3.55
CA LEU A 80 3.21 9.02 -2.76
C LEU A 80 3.73 9.02 -1.32
N ALA A 81 3.87 7.84 -0.70
CA ALA A 81 4.42 7.72 0.66
C ALA A 81 5.87 8.22 0.73
N LEU A 82 6.77 7.74 -0.14
CA LEU A 82 8.17 8.17 -0.14
C LEU A 82 8.32 9.66 -0.44
N GLY A 83 7.52 10.20 -1.36
CA GLY A 83 7.50 11.62 -1.65
C GLY A 83 7.01 12.45 -0.46
N PHE A 84 5.93 12.03 0.20
CA PHE A 84 5.45 12.70 1.42
C PHE A 84 6.51 12.67 2.52
N TYR A 85 7.18 11.53 2.73
CA TYR A 85 8.28 11.41 3.68
C TYR A 85 9.43 12.37 3.38
N THR A 86 9.86 12.39 2.11
CA THR A 86 10.90 13.30 1.61
C THR A 86 10.51 14.75 1.88
N ASP A 87 9.27 15.12 1.56
CA ASP A 87 8.77 16.48 1.72
C ASP A 87 8.78 16.92 3.18
N LEU A 88 8.33 16.07 4.11
CA LEU A 88 8.37 16.39 5.55
C LEU A 88 9.82 16.61 6.05
N LYS A 89 10.76 15.75 5.64
CA LYS A 89 12.19 15.89 5.99
C LYS A 89 12.80 17.17 5.43
N LEU A 90 12.43 17.55 4.21
CA LEU A 90 12.90 18.79 3.59
C LEU A 90 12.30 20.03 4.26
N ILE A 91 11.05 19.96 4.73
CA ILE A 91 10.37 21.06 5.43
C ILE A 91 11.17 21.52 6.66
N GLU A 92 11.75 20.60 7.43
CA GLU A 92 12.60 20.91 8.60
C GLU A 92 13.83 21.76 8.24
N ARG A 93 14.28 21.69 6.99
CA ARG A 93 15.45 22.40 6.47
C ARG A 93 15.07 23.67 5.71
N GLY A 94 13.80 24.10 5.81
CA GLY A 94 13.27 25.23 5.05
C GLY A 94 13.10 24.94 3.56
N LYS A 95 13.22 23.68 3.14
CA LYS A 95 13.14 23.24 1.74
C LYS A 95 11.84 22.51 1.45
N ARG A 96 11.55 22.23 0.18
CA ARG A 96 10.37 21.46 -0.26
C ARG A 96 10.73 20.47 -1.34
N ILE A 97 9.90 19.44 -1.50
CA ILE A 97 10.09 18.45 -2.57
C ILE A 97 10.04 19.09 -3.97
N ASP A 98 9.33 20.21 -4.16
CA ASP A 98 9.26 20.97 -5.41
C ASP A 98 10.63 21.39 -5.95
N GLU A 99 11.58 21.69 -5.05
CA GLU A 99 12.94 22.07 -5.41
C GLU A 99 13.69 20.93 -6.13
N VAL A 100 13.34 19.68 -5.82
CA VAL A 100 13.86 18.50 -6.54
C VAL A 100 13.42 18.57 -8.00
N PHE A 101 12.13 18.85 -8.25
CA PHE A 101 11.56 18.87 -9.59
C PHE A 101 12.03 20.07 -10.41
N ILE A 102 12.20 21.22 -9.77
CA ILE A 102 12.82 22.40 -10.38
C ILE A 102 14.26 22.07 -10.80
N SER A 103 15.04 21.44 -9.91
CA SER A 103 16.44 21.05 -10.19
C SER A 103 16.54 20.01 -11.32
N LEU A 104 15.58 19.10 -11.43
CA LEU A 104 15.51 18.11 -12.50
C LEU A 104 15.14 18.71 -13.85
N ARG A 105 14.21 19.69 -13.86
CA ARG A 105 13.78 20.37 -15.10
C ARG A 105 14.97 20.96 -15.84
N ASP A 106 15.88 21.60 -15.11
CA ASP A 106 17.01 22.32 -15.69
C ASP A 106 18.07 21.37 -16.30
N LYS A 107 18.01 20.05 -16.01
CA LYS A 107 18.86 19.02 -16.64
C LYS A 107 18.32 18.47 -17.95
N GLY A 108 17.02 18.58 -18.23
CA GLY A 108 16.37 17.97 -19.40
C GLY A 108 16.27 16.43 -19.31
N LYS A 109 17.39 15.72 -19.46
CA LYS A 109 17.50 14.28 -19.21
C LYS A 109 18.20 14.05 -17.87
N TYR A 110 17.65 13.16 -17.06
CA TYR A 110 18.19 12.83 -15.74
C TYR A 110 18.18 11.33 -15.52
N THR A 111 18.98 10.90 -14.56
CA THR A 111 19.13 9.53 -14.10
C THR A 111 18.74 9.38 -12.65
N PHE A 112 18.73 8.13 -12.16
CA PHE A 112 18.54 7.88 -10.74
C PHE A 112 19.66 8.52 -9.89
N GLU A 113 20.90 8.44 -10.37
CA GLU A 113 22.04 9.07 -9.70
C GLU A 113 21.91 10.60 -9.65
N ASP A 114 21.31 11.19 -10.69
CA ASP A 114 21.01 12.62 -10.68
C ASP A 114 19.98 12.99 -9.61
N LEU A 115 18.93 12.17 -9.45
CA LEU A 115 17.90 12.35 -8.43
C LEU A 115 18.47 12.18 -7.02
N ASP A 116 19.25 11.13 -6.79
CA ASP A 116 19.93 10.85 -5.52
C ASP A 116 20.82 12.01 -5.11
N ARG A 117 21.67 12.48 -6.04
CA ARG A 117 22.56 13.62 -5.82
C ARG A 117 21.80 14.91 -5.50
N ILE A 118 20.69 15.18 -6.19
CA ILE A 118 19.85 16.36 -5.92
C ILE A 118 19.25 16.27 -4.52
N LEU A 119 18.70 15.11 -4.16
CA LEU A 119 18.09 14.89 -2.85
C LEU A 119 19.12 15.01 -1.72
N THR A 120 20.30 14.40 -1.87
CA THR A 120 21.43 14.54 -0.95
C THR A 120 21.84 16.00 -0.77
N ASN A 121 21.96 16.76 -1.86
CA ASN A 121 22.26 18.20 -1.79
C ASN A 121 21.16 19.01 -1.09
N LEU A 122 19.92 18.54 -1.16
CA LEU A 122 18.79 19.12 -0.44
C LEU A 122 18.73 18.66 1.03
N GLY A 123 19.54 17.67 1.42
CA GLY A 123 19.64 17.14 2.79
C GLY A 123 18.77 15.92 3.06
N PHE A 124 18.42 15.16 2.02
CA PHE A 124 17.69 13.90 2.09
C PHE A 124 18.51 12.76 1.49
N ASP A 125 18.98 11.84 2.34
CA ASP A 125 19.86 10.72 1.95
C ASP A 125 19.17 9.34 2.02
N GLU A 126 17.83 9.33 2.07
CA GLU A 126 17.04 8.11 2.31
C GLU A 126 16.36 7.57 1.03
N LEU A 127 16.82 8.00 -0.15
CA LEU A 127 16.29 7.51 -1.44
C LEU A 127 16.51 5.99 -1.62
N TYR A 128 17.47 5.40 -0.92
CA TYR A 128 17.70 3.96 -0.89
C TYR A 128 16.47 3.15 -0.44
N LEU A 129 15.51 3.77 0.28
CA LEU A 129 14.25 3.14 0.65
C LEU A 129 13.44 2.66 -0.57
N ALA A 130 13.60 3.29 -1.74
CA ALA A 130 12.96 2.86 -2.98
C ALA A 130 13.43 1.48 -3.48
N TYR A 131 14.57 0.99 -2.99
CA TYR A 131 15.20 -0.29 -3.33
C TYR A 131 15.08 -1.32 -2.21
N ARG A 132 14.46 -0.96 -1.09
CA ARG A 132 14.09 -1.87 -0.01
C ARG A 132 12.64 -2.31 -0.18
N PRO A 133 12.19 -3.40 0.48
CA PRO A 133 10.77 -3.71 0.53
C PRO A 133 9.96 -2.45 0.88
N ALA A 134 8.90 -2.17 0.13
CA ALA A 134 8.14 -0.95 0.26
C ALA A 134 7.57 -0.72 1.68
N TYR A 135 7.40 -1.79 2.46
CA TYR A 135 7.06 -1.71 3.89
C TYR A 135 8.06 -0.88 4.73
N GLU A 136 9.34 -0.81 4.34
CA GLU A 136 10.34 0.02 5.02
C GLU A 136 9.99 1.51 4.95
N ILE A 137 9.34 1.97 3.88
CA ILE A 137 8.87 3.35 3.73
C ILE A 137 7.74 3.64 4.73
N PHE A 138 6.82 2.69 4.90
CA PHE A 138 5.76 2.79 5.90
C PHE A 138 6.35 2.89 7.32
N LYS A 139 7.34 2.05 7.66
CA LYS A 139 8.03 2.12 8.96
C LYS A 139 8.74 3.45 9.17
N ALA A 140 9.52 3.91 8.19
CA ALA A 140 10.24 5.18 8.28
C ALA A 140 9.27 6.36 8.53
N LEU A 141 8.15 6.41 7.79
CA LEU A 141 7.11 7.42 8.02
C LEU A 141 6.46 7.28 9.39
N ARG A 142 6.04 6.07 9.75
CA ARG A 142 5.38 5.78 11.02
C ARG A 142 6.24 6.24 12.20
N ASP A 143 7.52 5.91 12.18
CA ASP A 143 8.44 6.25 13.27
C ASP A 143 8.71 7.75 13.31
N TYR A 144 8.78 8.40 12.14
CA TYR A 144 9.09 9.81 12.02
C TYR A 144 7.93 10.74 12.43
N ILE A 145 6.67 10.41 12.11
CA ILE A 145 5.50 11.22 12.50
C ILE A 145 4.65 10.59 13.61
N HIS A 146 5.14 9.49 14.21
CA HIS A 146 4.47 8.74 15.28
C HIS A 146 3.04 8.28 14.91
N LEU A 147 2.89 7.62 13.76
CA LEU A 147 1.58 7.09 13.34
C LEU A 147 1.13 5.91 14.23
N GLU A 148 -0.10 6.03 14.74
CA GLU A 148 -0.79 4.95 15.45
C GLU A 148 -1.55 4.06 14.46
N VAL A 149 -1.42 2.74 14.64
CA VAL A 149 -2.17 1.73 13.87
C VAL A 149 -3.21 1.13 14.80
N PHE A 150 -4.47 1.53 14.61
CA PHE A 150 -5.54 1.20 15.55
C PHE A 150 -5.99 -0.26 15.52
N ASP A 151 -5.78 -0.96 14.41
CA ASP A 151 -6.32 -2.31 14.22
C ASP A 151 -5.30 -3.42 14.50
N LYS A 152 -4.07 -3.05 14.86
CA LYS A 152 -3.06 -4.01 15.27
C LYS A 152 -3.54 -4.81 16.48
N ASP A 153 -3.27 -6.12 16.49
CA ASP A 153 -3.65 -7.08 17.53
C ASP A 153 -5.15 -7.30 17.73
N LYS A 154 -6.02 -6.58 17.01
CA LYS A 154 -7.46 -6.84 17.03
C LYS A 154 -7.79 -8.16 16.31
N PRO A 155 -8.91 -8.82 16.67
CA PRO A 155 -9.40 -9.97 15.92
C PRO A 155 -9.58 -9.63 14.44
N TYR A 156 -9.06 -10.47 13.56
CA TYR A 156 -9.22 -10.34 12.12
C TYR A 156 -9.25 -11.71 11.43
N TYR A 157 -9.71 -11.73 10.18
CA TYR A 157 -9.69 -12.93 9.33
C TYR A 157 -8.73 -12.83 8.13
N GLY A 158 -8.30 -11.63 7.75
CA GLY A 158 -7.44 -11.42 6.57
C GLY A 158 -8.16 -11.61 5.24
N ILE A 159 -9.39 -11.10 5.12
CA ILE A 159 -10.19 -11.15 3.88
C ILE A 159 -10.70 -9.77 3.52
N ILE A 160 -10.84 -9.52 2.23
CA ILE A 160 -11.63 -8.40 1.72
C ILE A 160 -12.78 -8.95 0.90
N LEU A 161 -13.99 -8.50 1.22
CA LEU A 161 -15.21 -8.88 0.53
C LEU A 161 -15.64 -7.79 -0.45
N ASP A 162 -16.28 -8.20 -1.53
CA ASP A 162 -17.12 -7.37 -2.40
C ASP A 162 -18.56 -7.92 -2.33
N GLY A 163 -19.39 -7.29 -1.51
CA GLY A 163 -20.67 -7.88 -1.10
C GLY A 163 -20.46 -9.17 -0.32
N ASN A 164 -20.95 -10.29 -0.86
CA ASN A 164 -20.74 -11.63 -0.29
C ASN A 164 -19.62 -12.42 -0.99
N LYS A 165 -18.96 -11.84 -1.98
CA LYS A 165 -17.88 -12.49 -2.74
C LYS A 165 -16.53 -12.16 -2.10
N VAL A 166 -15.68 -13.17 -1.94
CA VAL A 166 -14.29 -12.99 -1.48
C VAL A 166 -13.48 -12.38 -2.62
N ARG A 167 -12.98 -11.16 -2.41
CA ARG A 167 -12.15 -10.43 -3.38
C ARG A 167 -10.66 -10.65 -3.16
N PHE A 168 -10.26 -10.83 -1.90
CA PHE A 168 -8.87 -11.00 -1.49
C PHE A 168 -8.80 -11.87 -0.24
N VAL A 169 -7.80 -12.73 -0.20
CA VAL A 169 -7.39 -13.50 0.98
C VAL A 169 -5.93 -13.18 1.21
N GLU A 170 -5.61 -12.64 2.39
CA GLU A 170 -4.26 -12.27 2.78
C GLU A 170 -3.42 -13.53 3.05
N ASP A 171 -2.21 -13.60 2.48
CA ASP A 171 -1.28 -14.72 2.73
C ASP A 171 -0.99 -14.86 4.23
N ASP A 172 -0.89 -16.10 4.70
CA ASP A 172 -0.60 -16.46 6.09
C ASP A 172 -1.65 -15.92 7.10
N SER A 173 -2.83 -15.54 6.61
CA SER A 173 -3.94 -15.08 7.44
C SER A 173 -4.85 -16.23 7.88
N PRO A 174 -5.74 -16.02 8.86
CA PRO A 174 -6.67 -17.05 9.28
C PRO A 174 -7.58 -17.58 8.17
N ALA A 175 -7.95 -16.73 7.21
CA ALA A 175 -8.74 -17.15 6.05
C ALA A 175 -7.94 -17.98 5.04
N ASP A 176 -6.67 -17.68 4.86
CA ASP A 176 -5.76 -18.49 4.05
C ASP A 176 -5.62 -19.89 4.65
N PHE A 177 -5.34 -19.97 5.96
CA PHE A 177 -5.29 -21.25 6.68
C PHE A 177 -6.61 -22.02 6.68
N ALA A 178 -7.75 -21.32 6.65
CA ALA A 178 -9.08 -21.93 6.52
C ALA A 178 -9.38 -22.41 5.09
N GLY A 179 -8.54 -22.08 4.11
CA GLY A 179 -8.70 -22.47 2.70
C GLY A 179 -9.78 -21.69 1.95
N LEU A 180 -10.12 -20.48 2.42
CA LEU A 180 -10.89 -19.53 1.64
C LEU A 180 -10.09 -19.11 0.41
N MET A 181 -10.78 -18.89 -0.70
CA MET A 181 -10.16 -18.47 -1.95
C MET A 181 -10.86 -17.23 -2.48
N PRO A 182 -10.15 -16.37 -3.23
CA PRO A 182 -10.82 -15.39 -4.07
C PRO A 182 -11.88 -16.06 -4.94
N ASP A 183 -12.93 -15.30 -5.24
CA ASP A 183 -14.17 -15.72 -5.92
C ASP A 183 -15.13 -16.63 -5.16
N ASP A 184 -14.78 -17.10 -3.94
CA ASP A 184 -15.75 -17.76 -3.07
C ASP A 184 -16.94 -16.84 -2.77
N GLN A 185 -18.16 -17.36 -2.89
CA GLN A 185 -19.36 -16.63 -2.47
C GLN A 185 -19.85 -17.14 -1.14
N ILE A 186 -19.85 -16.29 -0.11
CA ILE A 186 -20.40 -16.61 1.20
C ILE A 186 -21.93 -16.61 1.09
N ILE A 187 -22.53 -17.75 1.40
CA ILE A 187 -23.99 -17.96 1.34
C ILE A 187 -24.61 -17.82 2.73
N SER A 188 -23.95 -18.36 3.76
CA SER A 188 -24.40 -18.23 5.14
C SER A 188 -23.25 -18.31 6.13
N ILE A 189 -23.51 -17.79 7.32
CA ILE A 189 -22.60 -17.70 8.47
C ILE A 189 -23.35 -18.24 9.67
N ASP A 190 -22.85 -19.31 10.29
CA ASP A 190 -23.52 -20.03 11.37
C ASP A 190 -25.00 -20.35 11.03
N ASN A 191 -25.25 -20.76 9.78
CA ASN A 191 -26.58 -21.03 9.21
C ASN A 191 -27.50 -19.80 9.08
N THR A 192 -26.97 -18.58 9.13
CA THR A 192 -27.73 -17.33 8.97
C THR A 192 -27.21 -16.48 7.81
N ALA A 193 -28.09 -15.74 7.14
CA ALA A 193 -27.74 -14.83 6.04
C ALA A 193 -27.36 -13.42 6.54
N LYS A 194 -26.54 -13.34 7.59
CA LYS A 194 -26.07 -12.07 8.16
C LYS A 194 -24.74 -11.64 7.52
N PRO A 195 -24.40 -10.34 7.53
CA PRO A 195 -23.06 -9.88 7.19
C PRO A 195 -22.00 -10.55 8.08
N LEU A 196 -20.80 -10.76 7.53
CA LEU A 196 -19.69 -11.34 8.28
C LEU A 196 -19.14 -10.34 9.29
N GLU A 197 -19.23 -10.72 10.55
CA GLU A 197 -18.60 -10.05 11.68
C GLU A 197 -17.42 -10.89 12.17
N VAL A 198 -16.37 -10.23 12.63
CA VAL A 198 -15.23 -10.95 13.22
C VAL A 198 -15.63 -11.45 14.61
N ARG A 199 -15.59 -12.77 14.78
CA ARG A 199 -15.84 -13.50 16.03
C ARG A 199 -14.70 -14.49 16.24
N GLU A 200 -14.61 -15.08 17.42
CA GLU A 200 -13.56 -16.06 17.73
C GLU A 200 -13.54 -17.22 16.71
N SER A 201 -14.72 -17.73 16.35
CA SER A 201 -14.91 -18.75 15.32
C SER A 201 -16.29 -18.61 14.69
N VAL A 202 -16.38 -18.89 13.39
CA VAL A 202 -17.63 -18.98 12.62
C VAL A 202 -17.58 -20.14 11.63
N ILE A 203 -18.74 -20.68 11.28
CA ILE A 203 -18.88 -21.66 10.19
C ILE A 203 -19.44 -20.94 8.97
N LEU A 204 -18.67 -20.96 7.88
CA LEU A 204 -19.05 -20.39 6.60
C LEU A 204 -19.54 -21.47 5.66
N HIS A 205 -20.68 -21.23 5.01
CA HIS A 205 -21.07 -21.99 3.83
C HIS A 205 -20.74 -21.16 2.59
N VAL A 206 -19.81 -21.64 1.78
CA VAL A 206 -19.34 -20.95 0.58
C VAL A 206 -19.71 -21.72 -0.68
N LEU A 207 -20.09 -20.99 -1.72
CA LEU A 207 -20.25 -21.54 -3.06
C LEU A 207 -18.96 -21.29 -3.84
N ARG A 208 -18.28 -22.36 -4.22
CA ARG A 208 -17.08 -22.34 -5.07
C ARG A 208 -17.35 -23.14 -6.33
N GLU A 209 -17.35 -22.48 -7.48
CA GLU A 209 -17.55 -23.13 -8.79
C GLU A 209 -18.81 -24.05 -8.82
N GLY A 210 -19.91 -23.59 -8.21
CA GLY A 210 -21.17 -24.34 -8.14
C GLY A 210 -21.23 -25.43 -7.06
N ARG A 211 -20.18 -25.61 -6.25
CA ARG A 211 -20.16 -26.57 -5.14
C ARG A 211 -20.26 -25.84 -3.81
N LEU A 212 -21.17 -26.30 -2.96
CA LEU A 212 -21.28 -25.84 -1.58
C LEU A 212 -20.15 -26.47 -0.75
N LYS A 213 -19.43 -25.65 0.00
CA LYS A 213 -18.40 -26.08 0.96
C LYS A 213 -18.68 -25.47 2.32
N GLU A 214 -18.40 -26.23 3.36
CA GLU A 214 -18.37 -25.72 4.73
C GLU A 214 -16.91 -25.43 5.12
N ILE A 215 -16.66 -24.24 5.65
CA ILE A 215 -15.34 -23.78 6.09
C ILE A 215 -15.46 -23.25 7.51
N THR A 216 -14.68 -23.80 8.44
CA THR A 216 -14.54 -23.24 9.78
C THR A 216 -13.48 -22.15 9.76
N LEU A 217 -13.88 -20.91 10.03
CA LEU A 217 -12.99 -19.75 10.08
C LEU A 217 -12.81 -19.30 11.52
N ARG A 218 -11.57 -19.20 11.97
CA ARG A 218 -11.20 -18.74 13.32
C ARG A 218 -10.49 -17.40 13.24
N ALA A 219 -10.75 -16.49 14.16
CA ALA A 219 -10.06 -15.21 14.16
C ALA A 219 -8.60 -15.36 14.62
N GLY A 220 -7.71 -14.65 13.93
CA GLY A 220 -6.33 -14.42 14.36
C GLY A 220 -6.17 -13.00 14.88
N LYS A 221 -4.92 -12.56 15.05
CA LYS A 221 -4.58 -11.19 15.42
C LYS A 221 -4.01 -10.45 14.22
N SER A 222 -4.54 -9.27 13.95
CA SER A 222 -4.06 -8.41 12.87
C SER A 222 -2.58 -8.02 13.11
N PRO A 223 -1.71 -8.15 12.10
CA PRO A 223 -0.26 -7.93 12.23
C PRO A 223 0.17 -6.47 12.46
#